data_AF-A0A1F6RR86-F1
#
_entry.id   AF-A0A1F6RR86-F1
#
_cell.length_a   1.000
_cell.length_b   1.000
_cell.length_c   1.000
_cell.angle_alpha   90.00
_cell.angle_beta   90.00
_cell.angle_gamma   90.00
#
_symmetry.space_group_name_H-M   'P 1'
#
loop_
_entity.id
_entity.type
_entity.pdbx_description
1 polymer ?
#
loop_
_entity_poly.entity_id
_entity_poly.type
_entity_poly.pdbx_seq_one_letter_code
_entity_poly.pdbx_strand_id
1 'polypeptide(L)'
;MSNTFVIPKKEYKTAIRQVNLNDLTIGGENSLPFLHSEIQNTIKPLIAIEILSNPPGNYSKILKDTWGDCINDLTQWAKKAEEKGADILAVRFNIAHCENIDLEISKSQDKLSQILENVNIPLIILGSDRKEVDLKLLPALAKAANKPCTIGLITEDNYKEVIPAIKDNNHNIIARTPIDINLAKQLNILITEMGFDPDKILIDPNMGALGYGLDYAYSVIERIKL
;
A
#
# COMPACT_ATOMS: atom_id res chain seq x y z
N MET A 1 -17.23 13.90 50.81
CA MET A 1 -17.57 13.35 49.48
C MET A 1 -16.26 12.96 48.81
N SER A 2 -16.02 11.69 48.51
CA SER A 2 -14.82 11.29 47.76
C SER A 2 -15.00 11.75 46.32
N ASN A 3 -14.14 12.64 45.84
CA ASN A 3 -14.10 12.97 44.43
C ASN A 3 -13.57 11.75 43.68
N THR A 4 -14.48 10.97 43.10
CA THR A 4 -14.12 9.86 42.22
C THR A 4 -13.72 10.43 40.88
N PHE A 5 -12.44 10.28 40.52
CA PHE A 5 -11.96 10.64 39.19
C PHE A 5 -12.60 9.73 38.13
N VAL A 6 -13.15 10.34 37.08
CA VAL A 6 -13.71 9.64 35.92
C VAL A 6 -12.83 9.96 34.73
N ILE A 7 -12.31 8.92 34.07
CA ILE A 7 -11.51 9.09 32.86
C ILE A 7 -12.41 9.69 31.77
N PRO A 8 -12.05 10.85 31.19
CA PRO A 8 -12.81 11.42 30.09
C PRO A 8 -12.76 10.46 28.91
N LYS A 9 -13.91 10.15 28.33
CA LYS A 9 -14.04 9.30 27.15
C LYS A 9 -14.64 10.09 26.00
N LYS A 10 -14.18 9.82 24.79
CA LYS A 10 -14.78 10.38 23.57
C LYS A 10 -15.45 9.29 22.74
N GLU A 11 -16.70 9.52 22.35
CA GLU A 11 -17.42 8.65 21.44
C GLU A 11 -17.30 9.15 20.01
N TYR A 12 -16.93 8.25 19.11
CA TYR A 12 -16.86 8.50 17.67
C TYR A 12 -18.05 7.81 16.98
N LYS A 13 -18.73 8.53 16.08
CA LYS A 13 -19.96 8.03 15.43
C LYS A 13 -19.67 7.10 14.26
N THR A 14 -18.49 7.19 13.68
CA THR A 14 -18.13 6.53 12.42
C THR A 14 -16.78 5.84 12.58
N ALA A 15 -16.75 4.54 12.32
CA ALA A 15 -15.51 3.79 12.25
C ALA A 15 -14.77 4.05 10.93
N ILE A 16 -13.46 3.90 10.93
CA ILE A 16 -12.70 3.76 9.68
C ILE A 16 -13.21 2.53 8.92
N ARG A 17 -13.28 2.64 7.59
CA ARG A 17 -13.62 1.52 6.70
C ARG A 17 -12.71 0.32 6.93
N GLN A 18 -13.28 -0.87 6.84
CA GLN A 18 -12.52 -2.11 6.98
C GLN A 18 -12.14 -2.61 5.59
N VAL A 19 -10.85 -2.86 5.35
CA VAL A 19 -10.36 -3.36 4.06
C VAL A 19 -9.81 -4.77 4.24
N ASN A 20 -10.23 -5.70 3.38
CA ASN A 20 -9.69 -7.06 3.32
C ASN A 20 -8.50 -7.11 2.36
N LEU A 21 -7.35 -7.52 2.86
CA LEU A 21 -6.08 -7.65 2.15
C LEU A 21 -5.75 -9.11 1.84
N ASN A 22 -6.73 -9.93 1.42
CA ASN A 22 -6.56 -11.35 1.14
C ASN A 22 -6.05 -12.15 2.37
N ASP A 23 -6.95 -12.48 3.29
CA ASP A 23 -6.75 -13.18 4.59
C ASP A 23 -6.33 -12.31 5.77
N LEU A 24 -5.84 -11.09 5.50
CA LEU A 24 -5.67 -10.06 6.53
C LEU A 24 -6.73 -8.96 6.39
N THR A 25 -6.97 -8.24 7.47
CA THR A 25 -7.88 -7.11 7.49
C THR A 25 -7.18 -5.93 8.14
N ILE A 26 -7.51 -4.71 7.70
CA ILE A 26 -7.10 -3.44 8.32
C ILE A 26 -8.32 -2.53 8.52
N GLY A 27 -8.20 -1.51 9.38
CA GLY A 27 -9.25 -0.52 9.63
C GLY A 27 -10.29 -0.99 10.65
N GLY A 28 -11.53 -0.51 10.54
CA GLY A 28 -12.63 -0.85 11.46
C GLY A 28 -12.60 -0.12 12.81
N GLU A 29 -11.56 0.66 13.08
CA GLU A 29 -11.36 1.37 14.35
C GLU A 29 -12.33 2.55 14.49
N ASN A 30 -12.97 2.66 15.65
CA ASN A 30 -13.88 3.76 16.00
C ASN A 30 -13.39 4.59 17.21
N SER A 31 -12.08 4.83 17.29
CA SER A 31 -11.45 5.73 18.28
C SER A 31 -10.06 6.15 17.80
N LEU A 32 -9.36 6.99 18.57
CA LEU A 32 -7.95 7.32 18.31
C LEU A 32 -7.01 6.11 18.49
N PRO A 33 -5.83 6.12 17.86
CA PRO A 33 -4.87 5.02 17.97
C PRO A 33 -4.57 4.63 19.43
N PHE A 34 -4.73 3.35 19.74
CA PHE A 34 -4.34 2.73 21.02
C PHE A 34 -5.06 3.25 22.28
N LEU A 35 -6.18 3.97 22.15
CA LEU A 35 -7.06 4.29 23.30
C LEU A 35 -7.91 3.07 23.68
N HIS A 36 -7.27 1.99 24.14
CA HIS A 36 -7.90 0.68 24.39
C HIS A 36 -9.15 0.73 25.28
N SER A 37 -9.25 1.68 26.22
CA SER A 37 -10.43 1.88 27.07
C SER A 37 -11.67 2.42 26.34
N GLU A 38 -11.49 2.89 25.11
CA GLU A 38 -12.51 3.44 24.20
C GLU A 38 -12.73 2.53 22.98
N ILE A 39 -11.87 1.53 22.75
CA ILE A 39 -11.92 0.68 21.58
C ILE A 39 -12.74 -0.58 21.85
N GLN A 40 -13.75 -0.83 21.01
CA GLN A 40 -14.51 -2.08 21.03
C GLN A 40 -13.82 -3.21 20.24
N ASN A 41 -13.20 -2.89 19.10
CA ASN A 41 -12.44 -3.82 18.26
C ASN A 41 -11.19 -3.10 17.72
N THR A 42 -9.99 -3.65 17.97
CA THR A 42 -8.74 -3.17 17.37
C THR A 42 -8.24 -4.18 16.36
N ILE A 43 -7.94 -3.70 15.16
CA ILE A 43 -7.08 -4.44 14.24
C ILE A 43 -5.66 -3.92 14.46
N LYS A 44 -4.70 -4.83 14.65
CA LYS A 44 -3.29 -4.45 14.80
C LYS A 44 -2.79 -3.78 13.51
N PRO A 45 -1.95 -2.73 13.59
CA PRO A 45 -1.20 -2.27 12.43
C PRO A 45 -0.39 -3.42 11.84
N LEU A 46 -0.33 -3.50 10.51
CA LEU A 46 0.43 -4.52 9.78
C LEU A 46 1.73 -3.93 9.24
N ILE A 47 2.76 -4.77 9.14
CA ILE A 47 4.07 -4.37 8.62
C ILE A 47 4.29 -5.02 7.26
N ALA A 48 4.52 -4.20 6.23
CA ALA A 48 4.94 -4.65 4.92
C ALA A 48 6.46 -4.55 4.75
N ILE A 49 7.08 -5.55 4.13
CA ILE A 49 8.47 -5.44 3.65
C ILE A 49 8.45 -5.16 2.15
N GLU A 50 9.11 -4.08 1.74
CA GLU A 50 9.26 -3.70 0.34
C GLU A 50 10.50 -4.34 -0.30
N ILE A 51 10.30 -4.96 -1.46
CA ILE A 51 11.36 -5.48 -2.34
C ILE A 51 11.24 -4.84 -3.73
N LEU A 52 12.34 -4.80 -4.47
CA LEU A 52 12.44 -4.12 -5.76
C LEU A 52 12.70 -5.11 -6.89
N SER A 53 11.97 -5.01 -8.00
CA SER A 53 12.18 -5.86 -9.17
C SER A 53 13.50 -5.60 -9.89
N ASN A 54 14.08 -4.42 -9.68
CA ASN A 54 15.37 -3.99 -10.18
C ASN A 54 16.11 -3.14 -9.13
N PRO A 55 16.82 -3.76 -8.16
CA PRO A 55 17.53 -3.05 -7.11
C PRO A 55 18.59 -2.09 -7.70
N PRO A 56 18.67 -0.82 -7.25
CA PRO A 56 19.64 0.11 -7.81
C PRO A 56 21.06 -0.22 -7.36
N GLY A 57 22.06 0.04 -8.22
CA GLY A 57 23.46 -0.32 -7.91
C GLY A 57 24.00 0.34 -6.64
N ASN A 58 23.51 1.55 -6.31
CA ASN A 58 23.85 2.31 -5.12
C ASN A 58 22.99 1.95 -3.88
N TYR A 59 22.33 0.78 -3.86
CA TYR A 59 21.58 0.34 -2.68
C TYR A 59 22.47 0.33 -1.43
N SER A 60 21.90 0.74 -0.28
CA SER A 60 22.63 0.90 0.97
C SER A 60 23.37 -0.39 1.35
N LYS A 61 24.62 -0.26 1.81
CA LYS A 61 25.42 -1.41 2.27
C LYS A 61 24.70 -2.20 3.35
N ILE A 62 24.02 -1.54 4.29
CA ILE A 62 23.27 -2.20 5.36
C ILE A 62 22.16 -3.08 4.79
N LEU A 63 21.43 -2.61 3.77
CA LEU A 63 20.38 -3.40 3.14
C LEU A 63 20.97 -4.56 2.33
N LYS A 64 22.07 -4.34 1.61
CA LYS A 64 22.79 -5.40 0.90
C LYS A 64 23.28 -6.49 1.85
N ASP A 65 23.87 -6.11 2.99
CA ASP A 65 24.35 -7.05 4.00
C ASP A 65 23.18 -7.82 4.67
N THR A 66 22.04 -7.15 4.89
CA THR A 66 20.84 -7.74 5.52
C THR A 66 20.18 -8.80 4.63
N TRP A 67 20.08 -8.53 3.33
CA TRP A 67 19.43 -9.41 2.37
C TRP A 67 20.39 -10.42 1.76
N GLY A 68 21.66 -10.07 1.60
CA GLY A 68 22.66 -10.91 0.94
C GLY A 68 22.30 -11.17 -0.52
N ASP A 69 22.63 -12.36 -1.02
CA ASP A 69 22.51 -12.68 -2.44
C ASP A 69 21.06 -12.75 -2.97
N CYS A 70 20.07 -12.93 -2.08
CA CYS A 70 18.67 -13.01 -2.49
C CYS A 70 18.18 -11.72 -3.16
N ILE A 71 18.84 -10.58 -2.94
CA ILE A 71 18.49 -9.31 -3.59
C ILE A 71 18.54 -9.40 -5.13
N ASN A 72 19.30 -10.36 -5.67
CA ASN A 72 19.46 -10.57 -7.10
C ASN A 72 18.39 -11.49 -7.72
N ASP A 73 17.55 -12.13 -6.90
CA ASP A 73 16.45 -13.00 -7.34
C ASP A 73 15.17 -12.58 -6.60
N LEU A 74 14.26 -11.95 -7.34
CA LEU A 74 13.05 -11.36 -6.77
C LEU A 74 12.17 -12.38 -6.03
N THR A 75 12.10 -13.61 -6.54
CA THR A 75 11.28 -14.69 -5.95
C THR A 75 11.93 -15.22 -4.67
N GLN A 76 13.25 -15.37 -4.65
CA GLN A 76 13.97 -15.72 -3.42
C GLN A 76 13.90 -14.60 -2.38
N TRP A 77 14.00 -13.33 -2.81
CA TRP A 77 13.86 -12.19 -1.91
C TRP A 77 12.47 -12.13 -1.29
N ALA A 78 11.42 -12.38 -2.07
CA ALA A 78 10.05 -12.45 -1.62
C ALA A 78 9.83 -13.53 -0.54
N LYS A 79 10.33 -14.75 -0.75
CA LYS A 79 10.30 -15.82 0.26
C LYS A 79 11.04 -15.43 1.53
N LYS A 80 12.23 -14.86 1.41
CA LYS A 80 13.03 -14.44 2.57
C LYS A 80 12.37 -13.30 3.36
N ALA A 81 11.61 -12.43 2.69
CA ALA A 81 10.83 -11.39 3.35
C ALA A 81 9.68 -12.00 4.18
N GLU A 82 8.98 -13.00 3.64
CA GLU A 82 7.98 -13.79 4.37
C GLU A 82 8.60 -14.51 5.57
N GLU A 83 9.73 -15.20 5.39
CA GLU A 83 10.48 -15.88 6.48
C GLU A 83 10.95 -14.92 7.59
N LYS A 84 11.18 -13.65 7.27
CA LYS A 84 11.54 -12.60 8.23
C LYS A 84 10.34 -12.00 8.98
N GLY A 85 9.13 -12.52 8.74
CA GLY A 85 7.93 -12.15 9.49
C GLY A 85 7.20 -10.92 8.94
N ALA A 86 7.29 -10.64 7.64
CA ALA A 86 6.42 -9.65 7.01
C ALA A 86 4.95 -10.08 7.13
N ASP A 87 4.06 -9.19 7.58
CA ASP A 87 2.61 -9.45 7.50
C ASP A 87 2.13 -9.39 6.04
N ILE A 88 2.76 -8.50 5.24
CA ILE A 88 2.42 -8.24 3.84
C ILE A 88 3.73 -8.11 3.04
N LEU A 89 3.75 -8.64 1.82
CA LEU A 89 4.84 -8.39 0.88
C LEU A 89 4.51 -7.19 0.00
N ALA A 90 5.38 -6.18 -0.08
CA ALA A 90 5.29 -5.13 -1.08
C ALA A 90 6.34 -5.34 -2.17
N VAL A 91 5.91 -5.43 -3.43
CA VAL A 91 6.80 -5.61 -4.58
C VAL A 91 6.69 -4.38 -5.47
N ARG A 92 7.79 -3.63 -5.58
CA ARG A 92 7.88 -2.52 -6.52
C ARG A 92 8.46 -2.98 -7.85
N PHE A 93 7.70 -2.82 -8.91
CA PHE A 93 8.12 -3.08 -10.28
C PHE A 93 8.80 -1.84 -10.88
N ASN A 94 9.98 -1.51 -10.37
CA ASN A 94 10.76 -0.34 -10.77
C ASN A 94 11.54 -0.59 -12.06
N ILE A 95 10.81 -0.70 -13.18
CA ILE A 95 11.39 -0.82 -14.52
C ILE A 95 12.33 0.37 -14.76
N ALA A 96 13.58 0.09 -15.15
CA ALA A 96 14.55 1.14 -15.50
C ALA A 96 14.22 1.81 -16.84
N HIS A 97 15.00 2.80 -17.24
CA HIS A 97 14.98 3.24 -18.64
C HIS A 97 15.45 2.10 -19.54
N CYS A 98 14.60 1.68 -20.47
CA CYS A 98 14.88 0.62 -21.42
C CYS A 98 14.31 0.98 -22.80
N GLU A 99 14.84 0.33 -23.85
CA GLU A 99 14.37 0.54 -25.22
C GLU A 99 13.01 -0.12 -25.49
N ASN A 100 12.74 -1.28 -24.87
CA ASN A 100 11.51 -2.04 -25.04
C ASN A 100 10.74 -2.16 -23.72
N ILE A 101 9.90 -1.17 -23.44
CA ILE A 101 9.10 -1.11 -22.22
C ILE A 101 8.06 -2.24 -22.13
N ASP A 102 7.46 -2.61 -23.26
CA ASP A 102 6.41 -3.63 -23.30
C ASP A 102 6.97 -5.03 -22.96
N LEU A 103 8.21 -5.31 -23.38
CA LEU A 103 8.93 -6.52 -22.96
C LEU A 103 9.19 -6.56 -21.45
N GLU A 104 9.60 -5.44 -20.84
CA GLU A 104 9.84 -5.38 -19.40
C GLU A 104 8.55 -5.47 -18.59
N ILE A 105 7.43 -4.98 -19.12
CA ILE A 105 6.09 -5.19 -18.54
C ILE A 105 5.73 -6.68 -18.57
N SER A 106 5.93 -7.37 -19.70
CA SER A 106 5.69 -8.81 -19.81
C SER A 106 6.52 -9.60 -18.79
N LYS A 107 7.82 -9.30 -18.68
CA LYS A 107 8.69 -9.93 -17.67
C LYS A 107 8.22 -9.63 -16.24
N SER A 108 7.66 -8.45 -15.99
CA SER A 108 7.11 -8.07 -14.69
C SER A 108 5.87 -8.90 -14.33
N GLN A 109 5.02 -9.21 -15.31
CA GLN A 109 3.89 -10.13 -15.13
C GLN A 109 4.38 -11.55 -14.81
N ASP A 110 5.38 -12.06 -15.53
CA ASP A 110 5.95 -13.40 -15.26
C ASP A 110 6.54 -13.49 -13.85
N LYS A 111 7.30 -12.46 -13.44
CA LYS A 111 7.84 -12.33 -12.08
C LYS A 111 6.73 -12.28 -11.03
N LEU A 112 5.67 -11.51 -11.27
CA LEU A 112 4.52 -11.44 -10.35
C LEU A 112 3.87 -12.81 -10.18
N SER A 113 3.61 -13.53 -11.27
CA SER A 113 3.04 -14.88 -11.23
C SER A 113 3.90 -15.83 -10.40
N GLN A 114 5.22 -15.81 -10.60
CA GLN A 114 6.15 -16.63 -9.81
C GLN A 114 6.08 -16.30 -8.31
N ILE A 115 6.00 -15.01 -7.93
CA ILE A 115 5.87 -14.63 -6.52
C ILE A 115 4.54 -15.10 -5.94
N LEU A 116 3.44 -14.92 -6.67
CA LEU A 116 2.09 -15.31 -6.23
C LEU A 116 1.96 -16.82 -5.98
N GLU A 117 2.70 -17.64 -6.71
CA GLU A 117 2.78 -19.10 -6.52
C GLU A 117 3.64 -19.51 -5.31
N ASN A 118 4.53 -18.64 -4.86
CA ASN A 118 5.60 -18.98 -3.93
C ASN A 118 5.51 -18.27 -2.57
N VAL A 119 4.60 -17.30 -2.43
CA VAL A 119 4.40 -16.48 -1.22
C VAL A 119 2.94 -16.56 -0.77
N ASN A 120 2.75 -16.83 0.52
CA ASN A 120 1.43 -17.11 1.11
C ASN A 120 0.82 -15.92 1.84
N ILE A 121 1.60 -14.89 2.15
CA ILE A 121 1.10 -13.62 2.70
C ILE A 121 0.46 -12.73 1.61
N PRO A 122 -0.34 -11.72 2.00
CA PRO A 122 -0.87 -10.70 1.08
C PRO A 122 0.20 -9.96 0.28
N LEU A 123 -0.15 -9.50 -0.92
CA LEU A 123 0.73 -8.71 -1.77
C LEU A 123 0.21 -7.29 -2.00
N ILE A 124 1.12 -6.34 -1.83
CA ILE A 124 1.05 -4.98 -2.37
C ILE A 124 1.91 -4.94 -3.63
N ILE A 125 1.32 -4.52 -4.75
CA ILE A 125 1.99 -4.34 -6.04
C ILE A 125 2.17 -2.85 -6.27
N LEU A 126 3.42 -2.41 -6.38
CA LEU A 126 3.76 -1.00 -6.61
C LEU A 126 4.33 -0.81 -8.01
N GLY A 127 3.88 0.26 -8.68
CA GLY A 127 4.40 0.71 -9.96
C GLY A 127 5.83 1.24 -9.90
N SER A 128 6.29 1.72 -11.03
CA SER A 128 7.63 2.29 -11.23
C SER A 128 7.79 3.72 -10.71
N ASP A 129 6.70 4.37 -10.28
CA ASP A 129 6.64 5.80 -9.89
C ASP A 129 6.87 6.74 -11.08
N ARG A 130 6.72 6.22 -12.30
CA ARG A 130 6.77 6.96 -13.56
C ARG A 130 5.44 6.83 -14.25
N LYS A 131 4.69 7.93 -14.33
CA LYS A 131 3.33 7.97 -14.89
C LYS A 131 3.26 7.25 -16.25
N GLU A 132 4.15 7.60 -17.17
CA GLU A 132 4.14 7.08 -18.55
C GLU A 132 4.31 5.56 -18.63
N VAL A 133 5.01 4.96 -17.66
CA VAL A 133 5.17 3.51 -17.55
C VAL A 133 3.99 2.90 -16.81
N ASP A 134 3.57 3.51 -15.71
CA ASP A 134 2.55 2.98 -14.80
C ASP A 134 1.16 2.92 -15.42
N LEU A 135 0.85 3.81 -16.38
CA LEU A 135 -0.36 3.75 -17.20
C LEU A 135 -0.51 2.42 -17.97
N LYS A 136 0.61 1.75 -18.31
CA LYS A 136 0.59 0.42 -18.92
C LYS A 136 0.89 -0.70 -17.93
N LEU A 137 1.84 -0.47 -17.02
CA LEU A 137 2.34 -1.46 -16.09
C LEU A 137 1.27 -1.87 -15.07
N LEU A 138 0.58 -0.91 -14.41
CA LEU A 138 -0.40 -1.25 -13.37
C LEU A 138 -1.58 -2.05 -13.92
N PRO A 139 -2.20 -1.69 -15.07
CA PRO A 139 -3.22 -2.52 -15.71
C PRO A 139 -2.74 -3.92 -16.10
N ALA A 140 -1.48 -4.04 -16.54
CA ALA A 140 -0.91 -5.34 -16.93
C ALA A 140 -0.68 -6.23 -15.70
N LEU A 141 -0.16 -5.68 -14.60
CA LEU A 141 0.04 -6.41 -13.35
C LEU A 141 -1.30 -6.80 -12.71
N ALA A 142 -2.31 -5.93 -12.74
CA ALA A 142 -3.67 -6.26 -12.30
C ALA A 142 -4.22 -7.48 -13.04
N LYS A 143 -4.11 -7.51 -14.39
CA LYS A 143 -4.58 -8.66 -15.19
C LYS A 143 -3.79 -9.95 -14.95
N ALA A 144 -2.52 -9.86 -14.55
CA ALA A 144 -1.67 -11.00 -14.28
C ALA A 144 -1.87 -11.60 -12.88
N ALA A 145 -2.34 -10.81 -11.92
CA ALA A 145 -2.57 -11.27 -10.56
C ALA A 145 -3.74 -12.26 -10.49
N ASN A 146 -3.46 -13.51 -10.13
CA ASN A 146 -4.46 -14.59 -10.02
C ASN A 146 -5.29 -14.57 -8.71
N LYS A 147 -4.97 -13.68 -7.77
CA LYS A 147 -5.69 -13.47 -6.50
C LYS A 147 -5.79 -11.98 -6.18
N PRO A 148 -6.77 -11.55 -5.36
CA PRO A 148 -6.88 -10.16 -4.95
C PRO A 148 -5.59 -9.64 -4.31
N CYS A 149 -5.06 -8.55 -4.85
CA CYS A 149 -3.89 -7.84 -4.34
C CYS A 149 -4.25 -6.38 -4.06
N THR A 150 -3.34 -5.64 -3.43
CA THR A 150 -3.46 -4.19 -3.27
C THR A 150 -2.51 -3.49 -4.22
N ILE A 151 -3.02 -2.63 -5.11
CA ILE A 151 -2.23 -2.06 -6.21
C ILE A 151 -2.04 -0.56 -6.02
N GLY A 152 -0.81 -0.10 -6.15
CA GLY A 152 -0.46 1.31 -6.04
C GLY A 152 0.65 1.73 -7.01
N LEU A 153 0.88 3.02 -7.20
CA LEU A 153 0.20 4.13 -6.53
C LEU A 153 -0.79 4.77 -7.50
N ILE A 154 -2.00 5.02 -7.01
CA ILE A 154 -3.03 5.72 -7.74
C ILE A 154 -3.00 7.18 -7.33
N THR A 155 -2.86 8.05 -8.30
CA THR A 155 -2.70 9.50 -8.11
C THR A 155 -3.70 10.23 -8.98
N GLU A 156 -3.87 11.55 -8.75
CA GLU A 156 -4.81 12.37 -9.52
C GLU A 156 -4.52 12.37 -11.03
N ASP A 157 -3.28 12.11 -11.42
CA ASP A 157 -2.81 12.15 -12.79
C ASP A 157 -2.91 10.80 -13.54
N ASN A 158 -3.15 9.67 -12.85
CA ASN A 158 -3.22 8.34 -13.48
C ASN A 158 -4.52 7.56 -13.22
N TYR A 159 -5.37 7.99 -12.28
CA TYR A 159 -6.48 7.18 -11.79
C TYR A 159 -7.47 6.76 -12.89
N LYS A 160 -7.74 7.63 -13.87
CA LYS A 160 -8.76 7.37 -14.90
C LYS A 160 -8.42 6.15 -15.76
N GLU A 161 -7.14 5.99 -16.05
CA GLU A 161 -6.64 4.96 -16.94
C GLU A 161 -6.40 3.63 -16.22
N VAL A 162 -5.98 3.67 -14.96
CA VAL A 162 -5.58 2.47 -14.21
C VAL A 162 -6.71 1.83 -13.42
N ILE A 163 -7.65 2.62 -12.88
CA ILE A 163 -8.75 2.14 -12.05
C ILE A 163 -9.63 1.09 -12.73
N PRO A 164 -10.02 1.23 -14.02
CA PRO A 164 -10.87 0.22 -14.67
C PRO A 164 -10.26 -1.18 -14.62
N ALA A 165 -8.98 -1.33 -14.96
CA ALA A 165 -8.31 -2.63 -14.94
C ALA A 165 -8.21 -3.22 -13.53
N ILE A 166 -7.93 -2.39 -12.52
CA ILE A 166 -7.82 -2.85 -11.13
C ILE A 166 -9.20 -3.29 -10.60
N LYS A 167 -10.25 -2.52 -10.93
CA LYS A 167 -11.64 -2.81 -10.56
C LYS A 167 -12.13 -4.12 -11.18
N ASP A 168 -11.90 -4.29 -12.49
CA ASP A 168 -12.35 -5.48 -13.23
C ASP A 168 -11.68 -6.77 -12.73
N ASN A 169 -10.50 -6.66 -12.13
CA ASN A 169 -9.76 -7.78 -11.52
C ASN A 169 -9.93 -7.86 -9.99
N ASN A 170 -10.90 -7.11 -9.42
CA ASN A 170 -11.33 -7.22 -8.02
C ASN A 170 -10.24 -6.92 -6.97
N HIS A 171 -9.26 -6.07 -7.31
CA HIS A 171 -8.17 -5.68 -6.41
C HIS A 171 -8.51 -4.47 -5.52
N ASN A 172 -7.68 -4.23 -4.50
CA ASN A 172 -7.68 -2.99 -3.73
C ASN A 172 -6.72 -1.97 -4.36
N ILE A 173 -6.81 -0.71 -3.94
CA ILE A 173 -5.88 0.35 -4.36
C ILE A 173 -5.21 1.09 -3.21
N ILE A 174 -4.08 1.72 -3.52
CA ILE A 174 -3.44 2.74 -2.68
C ILE A 174 -3.56 4.08 -3.40
N ALA A 175 -4.40 4.98 -2.88
CA ALA A 175 -4.57 6.35 -3.37
C ALA A 175 -3.55 7.27 -2.67
N ARG A 176 -2.56 7.76 -3.43
CA ARG A 176 -1.50 8.63 -2.91
C ARG A 176 -1.75 10.11 -3.22
N THR A 177 -1.57 10.95 -2.21
CA THR A 177 -1.63 12.43 -2.36
C THR A 177 -0.48 13.13 -1.64
N PRO A 178 -0.08 14.35 -2.05
CA PRO A 178 1.09 15.02 -1.50
C PRO A 178 0.78 15.75 -0.17
N ILE A 179 0.70 15.00 0.94
CA ILE A 179 0.54 15.50 2.32
C ILE A 179 -0.56 16.57 2.43
N ASP A 180 -1.72 16.33 1.81
CA ASP A 180 -2.87 17.26 1.84
C ASP A 180 -4.19 16.48 1.95
N ILE A 181 -4.97 16.82 2.98
CA ILE A 181 -6.25 16.18 3.28
C ILE A 181 -7.34 16.49 2.26
N ASN A 182 -7.35 17.69 1.68
CA ASN A 182 -8.34 18.07 0.68
C ASN A 182 -8.06 17.31 -0.61
N LEU A 183 -6.79 17.18 -1.01
CA LEU A 183 -6.40 16.36 -2.15
C LEU A 183 -6.72 14.88 -1.90
N ALA A 184 -6.44 14.35 -0.70
CA ALA A 184 -6.82 12.98 -0.33
C ALA A 184 -8.33 12.75 -0.47
N LYS A 185 -9.14 13.68 0.04
CA LYS A 185 -10.61 13.63 -0.09
C LYS A 185 -11.05 13.71 -1.55
N GLN A 186 -10.50 14.65 -2.32
CA GLN A 186 -10.85 14.85 -3.73
C GLN A 186 -10.51 13.61 -4.56
N LEU A 187 -9.31 13.05 -4.42
CA LEU A 187 -8.91 11.84 -5.15
C LEU A 187 -9.83 10.66 -4.84
N ASN A 188 -10.17 10.46 -3.56
CA ASN A 188 -11.11 9.40 -3.17
C ASN A 188 -12.51 9.61 -3.77
N ILE A 189 -13.02 10.84 -3.81
CA ILE A 189 -14.29 11.16 -4.48
C ILE A 189 -14.20 10.76 -5.96
N LEU A 190 -13.19 11.23 -6.69
CA LEU A 190 -13.02 10.95 -8.12
C LEU A 190 -12.95 9.45 -8.40
N ILE A 191 -12.23 8.69 -7.57
CA ILE A 191 -12.13 7.24 -7.68
C ILE A 191 -13.49 6.56 -7.43
N THR A 192 -14.23 6.99 -6.40
CA THR A 192 -15.56 6.42 -6.10
C THR A 192 -16.62 6.81 -7.14
N GLU A 193 -16.52 7.97 -7.79
CA GLU A 193 -17.39 8.39 -8.89
C GLU A 193 -17.21 7.52 -10.15
N MET A 194 -16.04 6.88 -10.30
CA MET A 194 -15.81 5.82 -11.30
C MET A 194 -16.40 4.46 -10.88
N GLY A 195 -17.13 4.44 -9.76
CA GLY A 195 -17.76 3.26 -9.19
C GLY A 195 -16.78 2.27 -8.57
N PHE A 196 -15.59 2.72 -8.15
CA PHE A 196 -14.69 1.90 -7.34
C PHE A 196 -15.23 1.82 -5.91
N ASP A 197 -15.12 0.64 -5.29
CA ASP A 197 -15.64 0.40 -3.94
C ASP A 197 -14.78 1.16 -2.90
N PRO A 198 -15.37 2.08 -2.10
CA PRO A 198 -14.62 2.79 -1.07
C PRO A 198 -14.04 1.88 0.02
N ASP A 199 -14.58 0.67 0.23
CA ASP A 199 -14.05 -0.31 1.19
C ASP A 199 -12.83 -1.08 0.64
N LYS A 200 -12.32 -0.66 -0.52
CA LYS A 200 -11.11 -1.18 -1.17
C LYS A 200 -10.03 -0.13 -1.39
N ILE A 201 -10.17 1.04 -0.78
CA ILE A 201 -9.24 2.17 -0.95
C ILE A 201 -8.40 2.34 0.31
N LEU A 202 -7.09 2.23 0.17
CA LEU A 202 -6.11 2.65 1.18
C LEU A 202 -5.63 4.07 0.85
N ILE A 203 -5.49 4.92 1.87
CA ILE A 203 -5.00 6.29 1.71
C ILE A 203 -3.51 6.32 2.05
N ASP A 204 -2.71 6.85 1.12
CA ASP A 204 -1.29 7.15 1.31
C ASP A 204 -1.06 8.67 1.26
N PRO A 205 -0.85 9.34 2.39
CA PRO A 205 -0.61 10.79 2.42
C PRO A 205 0.81 11.19 1.97
N ASN A 206 1.61 10.27 1.43
CA ASN A 206 3.00 10.47 0.98
C ASN A 206 3.91 10.99 2.11
N MET A 207 4.04 10.19 3.16
CA MET A 207 4.72 10.56 4.40
C MET A 207 6.21 10.90 4.21
N GLY A 208 6.66 11.99 4.84
CA GLY A 208 8.07 12.33 4.95
C GLY A 208 8.79 11.48 6.00
N ALA A 209 10.08 11.21 5.77
CA ALA A 209 10.91 10.50 6.74
C ALA A 209 11.23 11.36 7.98
N LEU A 210 11.70 10.73 9.06
CA LEU A 210 12.13 11.43 10.27
C LEU A 210 13.19 12.50 9.95
N GLY A 211 12.93 13.74 10.34
CA GLY A 211 13.78 14.90 10.03
C GLY A 211 13.56 15.52 8.65
N TYR A 212 12.67 14.95 7.82
CA TYR A 212 12.39 15.36 6.45
C TYR A 212 10.87 15.45 6.19
N GLY A 213 10.14 16.17 7.05
CA GLY A 213 8.71 16.46 6.87
C GLY A 213 7.73 15.46 7.49
N LEU A 214 8.21 14.64 8.44
CA LEU A 214 7.40 13.70 9.21
C LEU A 214 6.21 14.36 9.94
N ASP A 215 6.44 15.52 10.53
CA ASP A 215 5.49 16.31 11.32
C ASP A 215 4.28 16.79 10.50
N TYR A 216 4.52 17.21 9.26
CA TYR A 216 3.46 17.56 8.32
C TYR A 216 2.57 16.35 8.01
N ALA A 217 3.20 15.22 7.68
CA ALA A 217 2.49 13.98 7.37
C ALA A 217 1.72 13.43 8.57
N TYR A 218 2.33 13.47 9.77
CA TYR A 218 1.69 13.07 11.02
C TYR A 218 0.41 13.86 11.28
N SER A 219 0.48 15.19 11.15
CA SER A 219 -0.69 16.06 11.33
C SER A 219 -1.81 15.79 10.32
N VAL A 220 -1.45 15.44 9.07
CA VAL A 220 -2.42 15.05 8.05
C VAL A 220 -3.07 13.71 8.37
N ILE A 221 -2.30 12.71 8.84
CA ILE A 221 -2.83 11.40 9.27
C ILE A 221 -3.81 11.57 10.43
N GLU A 222 -3.49 12.39 11.43
CA GLU A 222 -4.42 12.68 12.54
C GLU A 222 -5.72 13.32 12.04
N ARG A 223 -5.63 14.23 11.06
CA ARG A 223 -6.83 14.86 10.48
C ARG A 223 -7.64 13.92 9.58
N ILE A 224 -7.01 12.96 8.92
CA ILE A 224 -7.70 11.90 8.15
C ILE A 224 -8.44 10.96 9.10
N LYS A 225 -7.87 10.71 10.28
CA LYS A 225 -8.46 9.83 11.31
C LYS A 225 -9.73 10.44 11.96
N LEU A 226 -9.81 11.76 12.07
CA LEU A 226 -10.87 12.51 12.76
C LEU A 226 -12.06 12.84 11.85
#